data_AF-A0A921GE81-F1
#
_entry.id   AF-A0A921GE81-F1
#
_cell.length_a   1.000
_cell.length_b   1.000
_cell.length_c   1.000
_cell.angle_alpha   90.00
_cell.angle_beta   90.00
_cell.angle_gamma   90.00
#
_symmetry.space_group_name_H-M   'P 1'
#
loop_
_entity.id
_entity.type
_entity.pdbx_description
1 polymer ?
#
loop_
_entity_poly.entity_id
_entity_poly.type
_entity_poly.pdbx_seq_one_letter_code
_entity_poly.pdbx_strand_id
1 'polypeptide(L)' 'MALKLVDIDDRLIHGQLASTWIPDNGIESVIIVDDKVANDPVQKSVAGLAVPKVKVSVFGVDKFIDVLKKTTLKKV' A
#
# COMPACT_ATOMS: atom_id res chain seq x y z
N MET A 1 -11.64 7.80 3.06
CA MET A 1 -10.36 7.09 3.25
C MET A 1 -9.45 7.97 4.09
N ALA A 2 -8.91 7.41 5.17
CA ALA A 2 -8.09 8.12 6.14
C ALA A 2 -6.62 7.71 5.98
N LEU A 3 -5.70 8.67 5.89
CA LEU A 3 -4.27 8.40 5.84
C LEU A 3 -3.72 8.32 7.27
N LYS A 4 -3.34 7.11 7.69
CA LYS A 4 -2.76 6.85 9.03
C LYS A 4 -1.24 6.92 9.04
N LEU A 5 -0.59 6.32 8.04
CA LEU A 5 0.85 6.21 7.94
C LEU A 5 1.31 6.42 6.50
N VAL A 6 2.47 7.04 6.34
CA VAL A 6 3.21 7.12 5.08
C VAL A 6 4.61 6.62 5.38
N ASP A 7 5.09 5.70 4.56
CA ASP A 7 6.40 5.07 4.71
C ASP A 7 7.09 4.95 3.36
N ILE A 8 8.43 4.96 3.38
CA ILE A 8 9.29 4.77 2.22
C ILE A 8 10.24 3.62 2.55
N ASP A 9 9.95 2.43 2.03
CA ASP A 9 10.75 1.22 2.21
C ASP A 9 10.83 0.46 0.87
N ASP A 10 12.03 0.08 0.45
CA ASP A 10 12.31 -0.62 -0.81
C ASP A 10 11.87 -2.09 -0.79
N ARG A 11 11.62 -2.66 0.41
CA ARG A 11 11.14 -4.02 0.60
C ARG A 11 9.62 -4.13 0.65
N LEU A 12 8.91 -3.01 0.53
CA LEU A 12 7.45 -2.94 0.51
C LEU A 12 6.84 -3.55 1.79
N ILE A 13 6.04 -4.61 1.65
CA ILE A 13 5.41 -5.30 2.78
C ILE A 13 6.34 -6.41 3.26
N HIS A 14 7.01 -6.16 4.37
CA HIS A 14 7.88 -7.12 5.05
C HIS A 14 7.50 -7.28 6.52
N GLY A 15 8.22 -8.17 7.23
CA GLY A 15 7.86 -8.68 8.55
C GLY A 15 7.39 -7.62 9.54
N GLN A 16 8.12 -6.52 9.75
CA GLN A 16 7.73 -5.51 10.75
C GLN A 16 6.50 -4.71 10.33
N LEU A 17 6.42 -4.34 9.05
CA LEU A 17 5.28 -3.59 8.52
C LEU A 17 3.98 -4.43 8.61
N ALA A 18 4.07 -5.71 8.25
CA ALA A 18 2.95 -6.64 8.27
C ALA A 18 2.51 -7.03 9.70
N SER A 19 3.46 -7.23 10.61
CA SER A 19 3.18 -7.79 11.95
C SER A 19 2.96 -6.74 13.04
N THR A 20 3.47 -5.52 12.87
CA THR A 20 3.44 -4.49 13.91
C THR A 20 2.67 -3.27 13.46
N TRP A 21 3.10 -2.62 12.37
CA TRP A 21 2.56 -1.31 12.01
C TRP A 21 1.09 -1.35 11.58
N ILE A 22 0.71 -2.35 10.79
CA ILE A 22 -0.67 -2.51 10.35
C ILE A 22 -1.61 -2.82 11.52
N PRO A 23 -1.35 -3.84 12.37
CA PRO A 23 -2.20 -4.10 13.54
C PRO A 23 -2.27 -2.93 14.53
N ASP A 24 -1.12 -2.34 14.88
CA ASP A 24 -1.04 -1.31 15.93
C ASP A 24 -1.76 -0.02 15.52
N ASN A 25 -1.81 0.29 14.22
CA ASN A 25 -2.49 1.46 13.68
C ASN A 25 -3.91 1.15 13.16
N GLY A 26 -4.38 -0.09 13.26
CA GLY A 26 -5.69 -0.51 12.75
C GLY A 26 -5.87 -0.29 11.24
N ILE A 27 -4.83 -0.55 10.45
CA ILE A 27 -4.83 -0.30 9.00
C ILE A 27 -5.61 -1.40 8.27
N GLU A 28 -6.67 -1.03 7.56
CA GLU A 28 -7.52 -1.96 6.79
C GLU A 28 -7.11 -2.11 5.33
N SER A 29 -6.33 -1.14 4.81
CA SER A 29 -5.87 -1.12 3.43
C SER A 29 -4.48 -0.50 3.30
N VAL A 30 -3.64 -1.12 2.47
CA VAL A 30 -2.29 -0.65 2.13
C VAL A 30 -2.25 -0.30 0.64
N ILE A 31 -1.64 0.84 0.34
CA ILE A 31 -1.42 1.32 -1.02
C ILE A 31 0.08 1.35 -1.26
N ILE A 32 0.54 0.58 -2.25
CA ILE A 32 1.92 0.63 -2.74
C ILE A 32 1.94 1.49 -4.00
N VAL A 33 2.82 2.49 -4.02
CA VAL A 33 3.01 3.38 -5.16
C VAL A 33 4.43 3.20 -5.68
N ASP A 34 4.59 2.33 -6.67
CA ASP A 34 5.88 2.01 -7.29
C ASP A 34 5.66 1.51 -8.72
N ASP A 35 6.30 2.15 -9.70
CA ASP A 35 6.11 1.81 -11.12
C ASP A 35 6.68 0.45 -11.50
N LYS A 36 7.77 -0.01 -10.86
CA LYS A 36 8.34 -1.34 -11.14
C LYS A 36 7.42 -2.43 -10.65
N VAL A 37 6.95 -2.32 -9.40
CA VAL A 37 6.00 -3.26 -8.81
C VAL A 37 4.66 -3.20 -9.56
N ALA A 38 4.22 -2.00 -9.96
CA ALA A 38 3.01 -1.83 -10.75
C ALA A 38 3.11 -2.44 -12.17
N ASN A 39 4.30 -2.73 -12.68
CA ASN A 39 4.49 -3.36 -13.98
C ASN A 39 4.93 -4.84 -13.88
N ASP A 40 5.15 -5.35 -12.67
CA ASP A 40 5.54 -6.74 -12.40
C ASP A 40 4.36 -7.56 -11.81
N PRO A 41 3.74 -8.46 -12.59
CA PRO A 41 2.62 -9.28 -12.11
C PRO A 41 2.97 -10.19 -10.93
N VAL A 42 4.22 -10.67 -10.87
CA VAL A 42 4.68 -11.57 -9.79
C VAL A 42 4.78 -10.78 -8.50
N GLN A 43 5.41 -9.61 -8.53
CA GLN A 43 5.55 -8.77 -7.35
C GLN A 43 4.20 -8.26 -6.83
N LYS A 44 3.25 -7.91 -7.71
CA LYS A 44 1.88 -7.58 -7.28
C LYS A 44 1.21 -8.71 -6.52
N SER A 45 1.34 -9.94 -7.04
CA SER A 45 0.76 -11.13 -6.41
C SER A 45 1.38 -11.36 -5.03
N VAL A 46 2.72 -11.32 -4.95
CA VAL A 46 3.46 -11.49 -3.69
C VAL A 46 3.08 -10.43 -2.65
N ALA A 47 2.95 -9.16 -3.05
CA ALA A 47 2.54 -8.09 -2.14
C ALA A 47 1.16 -8.35 -1.51
N GLY A 48 0.22 -8.90 -2.28
CA GLY A 48 -1.11 -9.27 -1.76
C GLY A 48 -1.07 -10.45 -0.77
N LEU A 49 -0.14 -11.37 -0.94
CA LEU A 49 0.02 -12.54 -0.05
C LEU A 49 0.69 -12.21 1.28
N ALA A 50 1.47 -11.12 1.35
CA ALA A 50 2.21 -10.73 2.54
C ALA A 50 1.30 -10.35 3.74
N VAL A 51 0.08 -9.86 3.47
CA VAL A 51 -0.89 -9.43 4.49
C VAL A 51 -2.32 -9.86 4.14
N PRO A 52 -2.68 -11.14 4.34
CA PRO A 52 -3.90 -11.73 3.80
C PRO A 52 -5.21 -11.13 4.34
N LYS A 53 -5.19 -10.44 5.49
CA LYS A 53 -6.37 -9.80 6.10
C LYS A 53 -6.57 -8.34 5.68
N VAL A 54 -5.66 -7.79 4.88
CA VAL A 54 -5.61 -6.37 4.52
C VAL A 54 -5.73 -6.24 3.01
N LYS A 55 -6.48 -5.24 2.54
CA LYS A 55 -6.55 -4.98 1.09
C LYS A 55 -5.27 -4.28 0.63
N VAL A 56 -4.53 -4.94 -0.25
CA VAL A 56 -3.33 -4.36 -0.88
C VAL A 56 -3.67 -3.89 -2.29
N SER A 57 -3.37 -2.63 -2.60
CA SER A 57 -3.50 -2.07 -3.94
C SER A 57 -2.16 -1.52 -4.41
N VAL A 58 -1.76 -1.85 -5.64
CA VAL A 58 -0.51 -1.40 -6.24
C VAL A 58 -0.81 -0.46 -7.40
N PHE A 59 -0.21 0.73 -7.38
CA PHE A 59 -0.33 1.73 -8.43
C PHE A 59 1.05 2.20 -8.89
N GLY A 60 1.14 2.60 -10.16
CA GLY A 60 2.21 3.48 -10.60
C GLY A 60 1.93 4.92 -10.16
N VAL A 61 2.96 5.77 -10.18
CA VAL A 61 2.90 7.14 -9.64
C VAL A 61 1.82 7.96 -10.33
N ASP A 62 1.83 8.01 -11.67
CA ASP A 62 0.87 8.81 -12.44
C ASP A 62 -0.58 8.35 -12.22
N LYS A 63 -0.78 7.02 -12.23
CA LYS A 63 -2.10 6.42 -11.99
C LYS A 63 -2.59 6.73 -10.58
N PHE A 64 -1.70 6.71 -9.59
CA PHE A 64 -2.06 7.04 -8.21
C PHE A 64 -2.46 8.52 -8.07
N ILE A 65 -1.74 9.42 -8.73
CA ILE A 65 -2.09 10.86 -8.76
C ILE A 65 -3.49 11.06 -9.35
N ASP A 66 -3.84 10.37 -10.44
CA ASP A 66 -5.18 10.48 -11.03
C ASP A 66 -6.28 9.91 -10.15
N VAL A 67 -6.01 8.85 -9.38
CA VAL A 67 -6.92 8.34 -8.36
C VAL A 67 -7.09 9.35 -7.22
N LEU A 68 -6.01 9.98 -6.79
CA LEU A 68 -6.02 10.97 -5.69
C LEU A 68 -6.83 12.22 -6.06
N LYS A 69 -6.79 12.66 -7.33
CA LYS A 69 -7.64 13.75 -7.83
C LYS A 69 -9.13 13.42 -7.74
N LYS A 70 -9.50 12.16 -7.95
CA LYS A 70 -10.89 11.68 -7.88
C LYS A 70 -11.34 11.36 -6.45
N THR A 71 -10.40 10.99 -5.58
CA THR A 71 -10.66 10.54 -4.21
C THR A 71 -9.72 11.23 -3.23
N THR A 72 -10.25 12.13 -2.42
CA THR A 72 -9.45 12.83 -1.41
C THR A 72 -9.13 11.94 -0.22
N LEU A 73 -7.84 11.78 0.08
CA LEU A 73 -7.37 11.16 1.33
C LEU A 73 -7.37 12.22 2.43
N LYS A 74 -8.06 11.97 3.54
CA LYS A 74 -8.03 12.85 4.72
C LYS A 74 -6.99 12.31 5.71
N LYS A 75 -6.06 13.14 6.18
CA LYS A 75 -5.15 12.74 7.26
C LYS A 75 -5.94 12.66 8.57
N VAL A 76 -5.78 11.57 9.34
CA VAL A 76 -6.53 11.32 10.59
C VAL A 76 -5.61 11.00 11.75
#